data_AF-A0A2E3UV92-F1
#
_entry.id   AF-A0A2E3UV92-F1
#
_cell.length_a   1.000
_cell.length_b   1.000
_cell.length_c   1.000
_cell.angle_alpha   90.00
_cell.angle_beta   90.00
_cell.angle_gamma   90.00
#
_symmetry.space_group_name_H-M   'P 1'
#
loop_
_entity.id
_entity.type
_entity.pdbx_description
1 polymer ?
#
loop_
_entity_poly.entity_id
_entity_poly.type
_entity_poly.pdbx_seq_one_letter_code
_entity_poly.pdbx_strand_id
1 'polypeptide(L)'
;MDNKFKLLFPILFIFSCGNQYTLKHQINKKKSFENHTHQSLYKILRSRTSRECINNHPNCKKNIKTFRSSKPEKKKVNQRILILDSERFPAYKGAFFSYKNRILNFLSYEANHSYYYPIWPKILYPKVLDFVFQDNIGKHLQELKEDEKNLLSKILLKLHHKIEIISPKKKDIAHGEYIFYLLASLNPQAQFLVAPFPEPSVDEFCHLPKSIENLKTKYNLAAKSLTNYINQHKISWINLSYSSSLSSIKRHFESLCQKPIEDKILKNFLAIKASFLDEIIKENTHLYLVQSLPNELTKEINTDASKNPFFQKRNRSVRVAYVSKFKSNIPPWGMKINENIVSNEQKGAMNIADIFINGGIDEIKASSQFNHTSLNFNSIDSTKKWWHKKSLHLDYYGVFQAPIMAMSNSWAAPLALSFLIYIESLYKKNQINKNLTRSFIFNNILEQKIFDPLKHQHFIKHTEG
;
A
#
# COMPACT_ATOMS: atom_id res chain seq x y z
N MET A 1 18.50 1.34 51.92
CA MET A 1 19.90 0.89 51.81
C MET A 1 19.89 -0.61 51.55
N ASP A 2 20.73 -1.20 50.70
CA ASP A 2 21.35 -0.70 49.46
C ASP A 2 21.96 -1.90 48.69
N ASN A 3 22.09 -1.82 47.36
CA ASN A 3 22.85 -2.75 46.47
C ASN A 3 22.47 -4.25 46.45
N LYS A 4 22.87 -5.09 45.46
CA LYS A 4 22.91 -5.03 43.97
C LYS A 4 23.33 -6.44 43.45
N PHE A 5 22.68 -6.98 42.39
CA PHE A 5 23.19 -8.00 41.42
C PHE A 5 23.82 -9.34 41.95
N LYS A 6 23.45 -10.55 41.50
CA LYS A 6 23.65 -11.12 40.13
C LYS A 6 23.26 -12.62 40.07
N LEU A 7 22.76 -13.10 38.91
CA LEU A 7 22.83 -14.51 38.38
C LEU A 7 22.07 -15.61 39.19
N LEU A 8 21.52 -16.71 38.63
CA LEU A 8 21.64 -17.40 37.33
C LEU A 8 20.34 -18.19 36.94
N PHE A 9 20.29 -18.69 35.68
CA PHE A 9 19.25 -19.49 34.96
C PHE A 9 18.89 -20.87 35.62
N PRO A 10 17.82 -21.64 35.22
CA PRO A 10 17.44 -21.93 33.81
C PRO A 10 15.96 -22.31 33.39
N ILE A 11 15.57 -21.87 32.16
CA ILE A 11 15.00 -22.65 31.01
C ILE A 11 13.52 -23.20 31.02
N LEU A 12 12.87 -23.17 29.81
CA LEU A 12 11.54 -23.73 29.37
C LEU A 12 10.27 -23.00 29.95
N PHE A 13 9.10 -22.79 29.31
CA PHE A 13 8.36 -23.14 28.06
C PHE A 13 7.51 -21.89 27.60
N ILE A 14 6.81 -21.76 26.45
CA ILE A 14 7.06 -22.07 25.01
C ILE A 14 6.00 -21.36 24.06
N PHE A 15 6.26 -21.26 22.74
CA PHE A 15 5.41 -20.94 21.54
C PHE A 15 3.96 -20.39 21.62
N SER A 16 3.63 -19.47 20.67
CA SER A 16 2.42 -19.53 19.78
C SER A 16 2.51 -18.47 18.63
N CYS A 17 2.07 -18.66 17.38
CA CYS A 17 1.25 -19.70 16.78
C CYS A 17 1.92 -20.21 15.48
N GLY A 18 2.03 -21.53 15.36
CA GLY A 18 1.89 -22.28 14.13
C GLY A 18 1.07 -23.52 14.52
N ASN A 19 0.05 -23.89 13.73
CA ASN A 19 -0.82 -25.00 14.11
C ASN A 19 -0.01 -26.30 14.23
N GLN A 20 -0.16 -27.00 15.35
CA GLN A 20 0.22 -28.40 15.43
C GLN A 20 -0.87 -29.24 14.76
N TYR A 21 -0.48 -30.04 13.77
CA TYR A 21 -0.98 -31.40 13.68
C TYR A 21 0.19 -32.35 14.01
N THR A 22 -0.13 -33.40 14.75
CA THR A 22 0.81 -34.28 15.41
C THR A 22 1.49 -35.24 14.45
N LEU A 23 2.83 -35.27 14.47
CA LEU A 23 3.61 -36.43 14.07
C LEU A 23 4.90 -36.48 14.90
N LYS A 24 4.81 -37.14 16.07
CA LYS A 24 6.00 -37.61 16.77
C LYS A 24 6.51 -38.84 16.01
N HIS A 25 7.69 -38.76 15.42
CA HIS A 25 8.69 -39.82 15.59
C HIS A 25 10.10 -39.26 15.42
N GLN A 26 11.05 -40.01 15.97
CA GLN A 26 12.47 -39.71 16.15
C GLN A 26 13.15 -39.04 14.93
N ILE A 27 14.15 -38.20 15.20
CA ILE A 27 15.53 -38.46 14.75
C ILE A 27 16.51 -37.70 15.65
N ASN A 28 17.31 -38.48 16.38
CA ASN A 28 18.60 -38.03 16.89
C ASN A 28 19.56 -37.93 15.68
N LYS A 29 19.98 -36.72 15.31
CA LYS A 29 21.30 -36.48 14.68
C LYS A 29 21.64 -35.00 14.64
N LYS A 30 22.70 -34.63 15.38
CA LYS A 30 23.49 -33.44 15.06
C LYS A 30 24.03 -33.61 13.64
N LYS A 31 23.50 -32.87 12.68
CA LYS A 31 24.27 -32.41 11.52
C LYS A 31 24.40 -30.90 11.64
N SER A 32 25.64 -30.44 11.83
CA SER A 32 26.02 -29.04 11.68
C SER A 32 25.85 -28.66 10.21
N PHE A 33 24.70 -28.10 9.86
CA PHE A 33 24.53 -27.36 8.60
C PHE A 33 25.28 -26.03 8.74
N GLU A 34 26.60 -26.08 8.56
CA GLU A 34 27.41 -24.91 8.25
C GLU A 34 27.13 -24.47 6.81
N ASN A 35 25.94 -23.91 6.57
CA ASN A 35 25.62 -23.31 5.28
C ASN A 35 26.57 -22.13 5.04
N HIS A 36 27.49 -22.26 4.07
CA HIS A 36 28.44 -21.21 3.67
C HIS A 36 27.76 -19.86 3.39
N THR A 37 26.49 -19.86 3.00
CA THR A 37 25.63 -18.68 2.81
C THR A 37 25.38 -17.87 4.08
N HIS A 38 25.26 -18.49 5.26
CA HIS A 38 25.14 -17.75 6.53
C HIS A 38 26.42 -16.98 6.84
N GLN A 39 27.57 -17.64 6.69
CA GLN A 39 28.87 -17.01 6.89
C GLN A 39 29.09 -15.87 5.90
N SER A 40 28.65 -16.01 4.63
CA SER A 40 28.86 -14.98 3.61
C SER A 40 28.12 -13.68 3.92
N LEU A 41 26.82 -13.74 4.26
CA LEU A 41 26.01 -12.54 4.54
C LEU A 41 26.54 -11.81 5.78
N TYR A 42 26.84 -12.55 6.86
CA TYR A 42 27.37 -11.99 8.10
C TYR A 42 28.78 -11.39 7.93
N LYS A 43 29.63 -12.02 7.12
CA LYS A 43 30.98 -11.53 6.76
C LYS A 43 30.92 -10.27 5.90
N ILE A 44 29.95 -10.15 4.98
CA ILE A 44 29.70 -8.92 4.22
C ILE A 44 29.28 -7.79 5.17
N LEU A 45 28.32 -8.01 6.06
CA LEU A 45 27.85 -7.00 7.02
C LEU A 45 28.95 -6.53 7.98
N ARG A 46 29.83 -7.44 8.44
CA ARG A 46 30.97 -7.10 9.30
C ARG A 46 32.21 -6.60 8.56
N SER A 47 32.23 -6.62 7.23
CA SER A 47 33.38 -6.21 6.42
C SER A 47 33.80 -4.77 6.67
N ARG A 48 35.07 -4.46 6.42
CA ARG A 48 35.60 -3.10 6.47
C ARG A 48 34.79 -2.16 5.57
N THR A 49 34.47 -2.60 4.35
CA THR A 49 33.64 -1.87 3.37
C THR A 49 32.24 -1.53 3.89
N SER A 50 31.58 -2.44 4.60
CA SER A 50 30.29 -2.14 5.27
C SER A 50 30.44 -1.03 6.30
N ARG A 51 31.46 -1.12 7.17
CA ARG A 51 31.69 -0.11 8.23
C ARG A 51 32.05 1.26 7.63
N GLU A 52 32.90 1.29 6.62
CA GLU A 52 33.26 2.49 5.87
C GLU A 52 32.01 3.17 5.26
N CYS A 53 31.12 2.41 4.62
CA CYS A 53 29.86 2.95 4.08
C CYS A 53 28.84 3.37 5.15
N ILE A 54 28.75 2.66 6.27
CA ILE A 54 27.88 3.04 7.40
C ILE A 54 28.35 4.36 8.03
N ASN A 55 29.66 4.58 8.09
CA ASN A 55 30.29 5.72 8.77
C ASN A 55 30.57 6.93 7.84
N ASN A 56 29.92 7.02 6.68
CA ASN A 56 30.14 8.10 5.67
C ASN A 56 31.59 8.24 5.18
N HIS A 57 32.41 7.18 5.21
CA HIS A 57 33.79 7.27 4.77
C HIS A 57 33.84 7.62 3.26
N PRO A 58 34.71 8.56 2.81
CA PRO A 58 34.79 8.97 1.40
C PRO A 58 35.08 7.80 0.44
N ASN A 59 35.70 6.72 0.94
CA ASN A 59 35.98 5.50 0.18
C ASN A 59 34.76 4.59 -0.05
N CYS A 60 33.55 4.96 0.41
CA CYS A 60 32.34 4.18 0.15
C CYS A 60 31.98 4.19 -1.35
N LYS A 61 32.49 3.19 -2.08
CA LYS A 61 32.20 2.98 -3.51
C LYS A 61 30.69 2.87 -3.69
N LYS A 62 30.12 3.68 -4.58
CA LYS A 62 28.70 3.62 -4.97
C LYS A 62 28.55 2.95 -6.33
N ASN A 63 27.47 2.21 -6.52
CA ASN A 63 27.03 1.65 -7.80
C ASN A 63 25.75 2.36 -8.27
N ILE A 64 25.51 2.38 -9.58
CA ILE A 64 24.24 2.83 -10.18
C ILE A 64 23.49 1.61 -10.70
N LYS A 65 22.18 1.50 -10.41
CA LYS A 65 21.29 0.50 -11.00
C LYS A 65 20.07 1.18 -11.60
N THR A 66 19.86 0.92 -12.89
CA THR A 66 18.70 1.39 -13.64
C THR A 66 17.62 0.33 -13.56
N PHE A 67 16.39 0.75 -13.24
CA PHE A 67 15.23 -0.15 -13.29
C PHE A 67 14.86 -0.46 -14.74
N ARG A 68 14.31 -1.65 -14.99
CA ARG A 68 13.78 -2.07 -16.29
C ARG A 68 12.39 -2.66 -16.10
N SER A 69 11.56 -2.58 -17.14
CA SER A 69 10.25 -3.24 -17.16
C SER A 69 10.37 -4.75 -16.98
N SER A 70 9.49 -5.30 -16.14
CA SER A 70 9.20 -6.73 -16.16
C SER A 70 8.40 -7.08 -17.41
N LYS A 71 8.63 -8.27 -17.97
CA LYS A 71 7.84 -8.76 -19.10
C LYS A 71 6.41 -9.11 -18.60
N PRO A 72 5.34 -8.72 -19.32
CA PRO A 72 3.98 -9.11 -18.94
C PRO A 72 3.79 -10.64 -19.04
N GLU A 73 3.51 -11.31 -17.92
CA GLU A 73 3.37 -12.76 -17.87
C GLU A 73 1.92 -13.18 -18.16
N LYS A 74 1.70 -14.07 -19.15
CA LYS A 74 0.35 -14.50 -19.58
C LYS A 74 -0.52 -15.03 -18.43
N LYS A 75 0.07 -15.79 -17.49
CA LYS A 75 -0.65 -16.38 -16.34
C LYS A 75 -1.16 -15.34 -15.33
N LYS A 76 -0.59 -14.13 -15.32
CA LYS A 76 -0.84 -13.08 -14.30
C LYS A 76 -1.86 -12.00 -14.72
N VAL A 77 -2.44 -12.07 -15.92
CA VAL A 77 -3.35 -11.03 -16.48
C VAL A 77 -4.44 -10.58 -15.49
N ASN A 78 -5.10 -11.52 -14.82
CA ASN A 78 -6.18 -11.25 -13.86
C ASN A 78 -5.72 -10.56 -12.56
N GLN A 79 -4.41 -10.50 -12.32
CA GLN A 79 -3.76 -9.90 -11.15
C GLN A 79 -2.83 -8.74 -11.55
N ARG A 80 -3.08 -8.13 -12.72
CA ARG A 80 -2.37 -6.91 -13.12
C ARG A 80 -3.09 -5.69 -12.56
N ILE A 81 -2.38 -4.91 -11.77
CA ILE A 81 -2.94 -3.81 -10.98
C ILE A 81 -2.31 -2.49 -11.45
N LEU A 82 -3.13 -1.53 -11.84
CA LEU A 82 -2.73 -0.13 -11.95
C LEU A 82 -2.86 0.52 -10.57
N ILE A 83 -1.81 1.17 -10.09
CA ILE A 83 -1.86 2.04 -8.91
C ILE A 83 -1.93 3.49 -9.40
N LEU A 84 -3.01 4.18 -9.03
CA LEU A 84 -3.17 5.63 -9.17
C LEU A 84 -3.12 6.28 -7.79
N ASP A 85 -2.16 7.20 -7.65
CA ASP A 85 -1.91 7.96 -6.43
C ASP A 85 -1.42 9.37 -6.79
N SER A 86 -1.33 10.28 -5.82
CA SER A 86 -0.88 11.66 -6.04
C SER A 86 0.56 11.77 -6.58
N GLU A 87 0.86 12.80 -7.37
CA GLU A 87 2.18 13.06 -8.00
C GLU A 87 3.40 13.15 -7.05
N ARG A 88 3.20 13.08 -5.73
CA ARG A 88 4.28 13.06 -4.75
C ARG A 88 4.98 11.69 -4.70
N PHE A 89 5.69 11.36 -5.77
CA PHE A 89 6.49 10.14 -5.95
C PHE A 89 8.01 10.17 -5.66
N PRO A 90 8.58 11.09 -4.85
CA PRO A 90 10.02 11.29 -4.86
C PRO A 90 10.84 10.36 -3.93
N ALA A 91 10.37 9.14 -3.63
CA ALA A 91 11.26 8.10 -3.11
C ALA A 91 10.73 6.65 -3.26
N TYR A 92 10.51 6.15 -4.47
CA TYR A 92 10.29 4.71 -4.69
C TYR A 92 11.59 3.89 -4.56
N LYS A 93 12.18 3.86 -3.35
CA LYS A 93 13.52 3.29 -3.13
C LYS A 93 13.48 1.81 -2.80
N GLY A 94 12.56 1.39 -1.94
CA GLY A 94 12.63 0.09 -1.28
C GLY A 94 11.63 -0.91 -1.81
N ALA A 95 10.35 -0.56 -1.76
CA ALA A 95 9.31 -1.46 -2.24
C ALA A 95 9.52 -1.80 -3.72
N PHE A 96 9.77 -0.76 -4.53
CA PHE A 96 10.04 -0.89 -5.95
C PHE A 96 11.30 -1.70 -6.25
N PHE A 97 12.31 -1.64 -5.38
CA PHE A 97 13.47 -2.53 -5.52
C PHE A 97 13.07 -3.99 -5.29
N SER A 98 12.50 -4.29 -4.12
CA SER A 98 12.16 -5.67 -3.72
C SER A 98 11.20 -6.36 -4.69
N TYR A 99 10.38 -5.59 -5.41
CA TYR A 99 9.41 -6.10 -6.39
C TYR A 99 9.68 -5.61 -7.83
N LYS A 100 10.93 -5.24 -8.15
CA LYS A 100 11.34 -4.71 -9.48
C LYS A 100 10.92 -5.61 -10.66
N ASN A 101 10.96 -6.93 -10.44
CA ASN A 101 10.61 -7.98 -11.40
C ASN A 101 9.08 -8.11 -11.63
N ARG A 102 8.27 -7.29 -10.96
CA ARG A 102 6.80 -7.27 -11.05
C ARG A 102 6.25 -5.94 -11.55
N ILE A 103 7.08 -4.92 -11.73
CA ILE A 103 6.67 -3.62 -12.27
C ILE A 103 6.69 -3.69 -13.81
N LEU A 104 5.53 -3.51 -14.43
CA LEU A 104 5.35 -3.52 -15.88
C LEU A 104 5.89 -2.21 -16.48
N ASN A 105 5.41 -1.08 -15.95
CA ASN A 105 5.87 0.27 -16.25
C ASN A 105 5.73 1.14 -15.00
N PHE A 106 6.62 2.12 -14.84
CA PHE A 106 6.44 3.27 -13.96
C PHE A 106 6.25 4.50 -14.85
N LEU A 107 5.12 5.19 -14.70
CA LEU A 107 4.73 6.31 -15.57
C LEU A 107 4.87 7.64 -14.83
N SER A 108 5.28 8.67 -15.57
CA SER A 108 5.12 10.08 -15.19
C SER A 108 4.05 10.71 -16.08
N TYR A 109 3.40 11.75 -15.57
CA TYR A 109 2.47 12.59 -16.31
C TYR A 109 3.19 13.88 -16.72
N GLU A 110 3.00 14.31 -17.96
CA GLU A 110 3.47 15.62 -18.45
C GLU A 110 2.25 16.54 -18.55
N ALA A 111 2.20 17.59 -17.71
CA ALA A 111 1.00 18.40 -17.54
C ALA A 111 0.74 19.40 -18.69
N ASN A 112 1.75 19.76 -19.48
CA ASN A 112 1.60 20.71 -20.59
C ASN A 112 0.91 20.04 -21.79
N HIS A 113 1.35 18.83 -22.13
CA HIS A 113 0.90 18.02 -23.26
C HIS A 113 -0.12 16.94 -22.86
N SER A 114 -0.36 16.75 -21.56
CA SER A 114 -1.38 15.88 -20.98
C SER A 114 -1.27 14.40 -21.37
N TYR A 115 -0.05 13.86 -21.37
CA TYR A 115 0.20 12.43 -21.64
C TYR A 115 1.07 11.76 -20.58
N TYR A 116 0.98 10.43 -20.52
CA TYR A 116 1.81 9.59 -19.69
C TYR A 116 2.99 9.00 -20.46
N TYR A 117 4.16 8.95 -19.83
CA TYR A 117 5.38 8.38 -20.41
C TYR A 117 6.14 7.53 -19.39
N PRO A 118 6.82 6.45 -19.83
CA PRO A 118 7.57 5.60 -18.93
C PRO A 118 8.82 6.33 -18.44
N ILE A 119 9.01 6.33 -17.12
CA ILE A 119 10.24 6.79 -16.49
C ILE A 119 10.88 5.64 -15.71
N TRP A 120 12.17 5.42 -15.95
CA TRP A 120 12.93 4.37 -15.28
C TRP A 120 13.86 5.01 -14.26
N PRO A 121 13.57 4.90 -12.94
CA PRO A 121 14.45 5.46 -11.95
C PRO A 121 15.86 4.85 -12.06
N LYS A 122 16.84 5.66 -11.73
CA LYS A 122 18.21 5.23 -11.48
C LYS A 122 18.47 5.41 -9.99
N ILE A 123 18.90 4.35 -9.31
CA ILE A 123 19.34 4.43 -7.92
C ILE A 123 20.87 4.37 -7.86
N LEU A 124 21.45 5.28 -7.09
CA LEU A 124 22.83 5.27 -6.64
C LEU A 124 22.86 4.72 -5.21
N TYR A 125 23.72 3.75 -4.93
CA TYR A 125 23.73 3.07 -3.63
C TYR A 125 25.14 2.59 -3.26
N PRO A 126 25.45 2.41 -1.96
CA PRO A 126 26.70 1.78 -1.52
C PRO A 126 26.88 0.41 -2.16
N LYS A 127 27.98 0.18 -2.88
CA LYS A 127 28.29 -1.10 -3.57
C LYS A 127 28.14 -2.33 -2.66
N VAL A 128 28.36 -2.14 -1.36
CA VAL A 128 28.17 -3.19 -0.36
C VAL A 128 26.71 -3.71 -0.27
N LEU A 129 25.72 -3.03 -0.85
CA LEU A 129 24.33 -3.51 -1.00
C LEU A 129 24.10 -4.38 -2.25
N ASP A 130 25.13 -4.66 -3.09
CA ASP A 130 24.97 -5.52 -4.28
C ASP A 130 24.29 -6.87 -3.94
N PHE A 131 24.60 -7.47 -2.78
CA PHE A 131 24.00 -8.73 -2.32
C PHE A 131 22.48 -8.61 -2.04
N VAL A 132 22.01 -7.44 -1.58
CA VAL A 132 20.57 -7.13 -1.44
C VAL A 132 19.89 -7.15 -2.80
N PHE A 133 20.65 -6.79 -3.84
CA PHE A 133 20.13 -6.52 -5.17
C PHE A 133 20.29 -7.67 -6.18
N GLN A 134 20.79 -8.83 -5.71
CA GLN A 134 21.04 -10.07 -6.46
C GLN A 134 19.97 -11.17 -6.20
N ASP A 135 18.75 -10.77 -5.83
CA ASP A 135 17.50 -11.57 -5.86
C ASP A 135 17.36 -12.78 -4.91
N ASN A 136 18.36 -13.09 -4.07
CA ASN A 136 18.29 -14.23 -3.12
C ASN A 136 18.09 -13.86 -1.64
N ILE A 137 18.06 -12.57 -1.26
CA ILE A 137 17.90 -12.16 0.16
C ILE A 137 16.64 -12.74 0.81
N GLY A 138 15.50 -12.76 0.11
CA GLY A 138 14.23 -13.24 0.69
C GLY A 138 14.28 -14.68 1.20
N LYS A 139 15.07 -15.55 0.53
CA LYS A 139 15.30 -16.93 0.97
C LYS A 139 16.22 -16.97 2.19
N HIS A 140 17.38 -16.30 2.11
CA HIS A 140 18.36 -16.28 3.20
C HIS A 140 17.86 -15.59 4.47
N LEU A 141 16.97 -14.60 4.36
CA LEU A 141 16.31 -13.97 5.51
C LEU A 141 15.52 -14.97 6.36
N GLN A 142 14.92 -16.00 5.78
CA GLN A 142 14.18 -16.99 6.55
C GLN A 142 15.10 -17.86 7.41
N GLU A 143 16.30 -18.16 6.88
CA GLU A 143 17.32 -19.02 7.51
C GLU A 143 17.99 -18.35 8.74
N LEU A 144 18.09 -17.01 8.76
CA LEU A 144 18.72 -16.25 9.86
C LEU A 144 18.02 -16.41 11.22
N LYS A 145 18.83 -16.44 12.29
CA LYS A 145 18.33 -16.33 13.68
C LYS A 145 17.80 -14.93 13.96
N GLU A 146 16.96 -14.80 14.99
CA GLU A 146 16.29 -13.54 15.32
C GLU A 146 17.28 -12.39 15.63
N ASP A 147 18.38 -12.66 16.36
CA ASP A 147 19.40 -11.64 16.63
C ASP A 147 20.19 -11.25 15.37
N GLU A 148 20.36 -12.17 14.43
CA GLU A 148 21.03 -11.93 13.14
C GLU A 148 20.13 -11.09 12.23
N LYS A 149 18.82 -11.38 12.19
CA LYS A 149 17.79 -10.55 11.56
C LYS A 149 17.82 -9.13 12.14
N ASN A 150 17.73 -8.98 13.46
CA ASN A 150 17.75 -7.68 14.12
C ASN A 150 19.03 -6.87 13.84
N LEU A 151 20.20 -7.51 13.77
CA LEU A 151 21.45 -6.85 13.40
C LEU A 151 21.46 -6.43 11.92
N LEU A 152 20.99 -7.31 11.03
CA LEU A 152 20.84 -7.02 9.60
C LEU A 152 19.85 -5.87 9.36
N SER A 153 18.68 -5.84 10.02
CA SER A 153 17.72 -4.73 9.96
C SER A 153 18.38 -3.40 10.32
N LYS A 154 19.15 -3.36 11.42
CA LYS A 154 19.86 -2.14 11.86
C LYS A 154 20.92 -1.67 10.86
N ILE A 155 21.63 -2.59 10.21
CA ILE A 155 22.65 -2.26 9.20
C ILE A 155 21.99 -1.81 7.89
N LEU A 156 20.98 -2.53 7.40
CA LEU A 156 20.23 -2.15 6.21
C LEU A 156 19.53 -0.81 6.37
N LEU A 157 18.98 -0.50 7.56
CA LEU A 157 18.40 0.82 7.86
C LEU A 157 19.45 1.94 7.70
N LYS A 158 20.65 1.77 8.27
CA LYS A 158 21.74 2.76 8.14
C LYS A 158 22.21 2.92 6.69
N LEU A 159 22.33 1.83 5.93
CA LEU A 159 22.74 1.84 4.52
C LEU A 159 21.61 2.33 3.58
N HIS A 160 20.34 2.13 3.94
CA HIS A 160 19.18 2.62 3.19
C HIS A 160 19.20 4.15 3.06
N HIS A 161 19.53 4.86 4.14
CA HIS A 161 19.69 6.32 4.11
C HIS A 161 20.83 6.81 3.18
N LYS A 162 21.62 5.91 2.59
CA LYS A 162 22.65 6.19 1.56
C LYS A 162 22.21 5.82 0.14
N ILE A 163 20.99 5.31 -0.04
CA ILE A 163 20.39 5.11 -1.36
C ILE A 163 19.85 6.45 -1.86
N GLU A 164 20.43 6.95 -2.94
CA GLU A 164 20.06 8.19 -3.61
C GLU A 164 19.33 7.83 -4.92
N ILE A 165 18.23 8.54 -5.24
CA ILE A 165 17.59 8.44 -6.55
C ILE A 165 18.18 9.55 -7.42
N ILE A 166 18.63 9.19 -8.63
CA ILE A 166 19.21 10.10 -9.63
C ILE A 166 18.11 10.67 -10.58
N SER A 167 16.86 10.21 -10.43
CA SER A 167 15.65 10.77 -11.08
C SER A 167 15.16 12.05 -10.37
N PRO A 168 14.31 12.87 -11.00
CA PRO A 168 14.19 14.30 -10.67
C PRO A 168 13.71 14.60 -9.24
N LYS A 169 14.23 15.72 -8.73
CA LYS A 169 14.27 16.15 -7.33
C LYS A 169 12.90 16.19 -6.62
N LYS A 170 12.81 15.47 -5.50
CA LYS A 170 12.26 15.88 -4.19
C LYS A 170 12.76 14.85 -3.13
N LYS A 171 12.48 15.02 -1.83
CA LYS A 171 13.15 14.26 -0.75
C LYS A 171 12.26 13.33 0.09
N ASP A 172 10.96 13.27 -0.19
CA ASP A 172 9.98 12.67 0.73
C ASP A 172 9.57 11.25 0.31
N ILE A 173 9.34 10.38 1.29
CA ILE A 173 8.78 9.04 1.05
C ILE A 173 7.31 9.18 0.60
N ALA A 174 7.02 8.64 -0.57
CA ALA A 174 5.75 8.77 -1.25
C ALA A 174 4.67 7.89 -0.59
N HIS A 175 3.46 8.44 -0.39
CA HIS A 175 2.28 7.66 0.00
C HIS A 175 2.09 6.43 -0.92
N GLY A 176 2.23 6.65 -2.23
CA GLY A 176 2.18 5.59 -3.24
C GLY A 176 3.25 4.50 -3.13
N GLU A 177 4.38 4.70 -2.44
CA GLU A 177 5.36 3.63 -2.16
C GLU A 177 4.77 2.60 -1.20
N TYR A 178 4.13 3.06 -0.13
CA TYR A 178 3.51 2.18 0.85
C TYR A 178 2.30 1.45 0.28
N ILE A 179 1.48 2.12 -0.54
CA ILE A 179 0.36 1.49 -1.26
C ILE A 179 0.87 0.38 -2.18
N PHE A 180 1.92 0.63 -2.96
CA PHE A 180 2.56 -0.40 -3.78
C PHE A 180 3.15 -1.53 -2.93
N TYR A 181 3.84 -1.22 -1.84
CA TYR A 181 4.41 -2.24 -0.95
C TYR A 181 3.34 -3.20 -0.41
N LEU A 182 2.24 -2.64 0.09
CA LEU A 182 1.15 -3.39 0.67
C LEU A 182 0.50 -4.30 -0.37
N LEU A 183 0.20 -3.76 -1.56
CA LEU A 183 -0.36 -4.55 -2.67
C LEU A 183 0.59 -5.65 -3.15
N ALA A 184 1.90 -5.36 -3.25
CA ALA A 184 2.89 -6.32 -3.67
C ALA A 184 3.07 -7.46 -2.65
N SER A 185 2.98 -7.15 -1.36
CA SER A 185 3.07 -8.12 -0.26
C SER A 185 1.85 -9.03 -0.19
N LEU A 186 0.65 -8.47 -0.31
CA LEU A 186 -0.62 -9.21 -0.18
C LEU A 186 -1.03 -9.96 -1.45
N ASN A 187 -0.47 -9.60 -2.60
CA ASN A 187 -0.76 -10.25 -3.89
C ASN A 187 0.55 -10.70 -4.53
N PRO A 188 1.27 -11.72 -4.00
CA PRO A 188 2.64 -12.06 -4.39
C PRO A 188 2.83 -12.39 -5.88
N GLN A 189 1.76 -12.83 -6.55
CA GLN A 189 1.75 -13.13 -7.98
C GLN A 189 1.39 -11.91 -8.87
N ALA A 190 0.94 -10.78 -8.31
CA ALA A 190 0.51 -9.61 -9.09
C ALA A 190 1.67 -8.90 -9.82
N GLN A 191 1.35 -8.28 -10.96
CA GLN A 191 2.23 -7.32 -11.67
C GLN A 191 1.61 -5.93 -11.66
N PHE A 192 2.43 -4.88 -11.74
CA PHE A 192 2.01 -3.51 -11.46
C PHE A 192 2.31 -2.53 -12.58
N LEU A 193 1.31 -1.76 -12.98
CA LEU A 193 1.50 -0.46 -13.62
C LEU A 193 1.35 0.61 -12.52
N VAL A 194 2.25 1.59 -12.46
CA VAL A 194 2.13 2.65 -11.46
C VAL A 194 2.22 4.00 -12.16
N ALA A 195 1.27 4.90 -11.85
CA ALA A 195 1.14 6.18 -12.50
C ALA A 195 0.54 7.24 -11.55
N PRO A 196 0.82 8.53 -11.76
CA PRO A 196 0.11 9.60 -11.07
C PRO A 196 -1.36 9.63 -11.45
N PHE A 197 -2.22 9.97 -10.48
CA PHE A 197 -3.45 10.68 -10.79
C PHE A 197 -3.06 12.05 -11.38
N PRO A 198 -3.61 12.48 -12.53
CA PRO A 198 -3.18 13.73 -13.15
C PRO A 198 -3.70 14.91 -12.31
N GLU A 199 -2.82 15.87 -12.06
CA GLU A 199 -3.14 17.12 -11.36
C GLU A 199 -2.89 18.31 -12.30
N PRO A 200 -3.63 19.43 -12.13
CA PRO A 200 -3.37 20.67 -12.85
C PRO A 200 -2.03 21.28 -12.40
N SER A 201 -1.46 22.14 -13.25
CA SER A 201 -0.43 23.06 -12.77
C SER A 201 -1.01 24.02 -11.71
N VAL A 202 -0.13 24.58 -10.86
CA VAL A 202 -0.53 25.59 -9.86
C VAL A 202 -1.24 26.78 -10.51
N ASP A 203 -0.76 27.20 -11.67
CA ASP A 203 -1.35 28.30 -12.44
C ASP A 203 -2.77 27.98 -12.92
N GLU A 204 -2.96 26.83 -13.58
CA GLU A 204 -4.28 26.41 -14.07
C GLU A 204 -5.28 26.22 -12.92
N PHE A 205 -4.82 25.69 -11.78
CA PHE A 205 -5.62 25.53 -10.59
C PHE A 205 -6.05 26.89 -10.04
N CYS A 206 -5.12 27.84 -9.84
CA CYS A 206 -5.43 29.16 -9.33
C CYS A 206 -6.20 30.07 -10.30
N HIS A 207 -6.23 29.74 -11.60
CA HIS A 207 -7.02 30.43 -12.63
C HIS A 207 -8.44 29.88 -12.83
N LEU A 208 -8.90 28.92 -12.01
CA LEU A 208 -10.33 28.56 -11.96
C LEU A 208 -11.20 29.82 -11.71
N PRO A 209 -12.33 30.00 -12.44
CA PRO A 209 -12.96 29.06 -13.36
C PRO A 209 -12.45 29.10 -14.81
N LYS A 210 -11.61 30.07 -15.21
CA LYS A 210 -11.18 30.28 -16.61
C LYS A 210 -10.54 29.02 -17.23
N SER A 211 -9.83 28.24 -16.41
CA SER A 211 -9.15 27.01 -16.83
C SER A 211 -10.06 25.80 -17.10
N ILE A 212 -11.36 25.84 -16.78
CA ILE A 212 -12.23 24.64 -16.72
C ILE A 212 -12.26 23.82 -18.02
N GLU A 213 -12.49 24.43 -19.19
CA GLU A 213 -12.59 23.68 -20.45
C GLU A 213 -11.22 23.18 -20.95
N ASN A 214 -10.13 23.93 -20.69
CA ASN A 214 -8.77 23.45 -20.92
C ASN A 214 -8.48 22.22 -20.04
N LEU A 215 -8.75 22.29 -18.73
CA LEU A 215 -8.57 21.17 -17.81
C LEU A 215 -9.39 19.95 -18.23
N LYS A 216 -10.66 20.11 -18.62
CA LYS A 216 -11.49 19.03 -19.15
C LYS A 216 -10.85 18.35 -20.37
N THR A 217 -10.30 19.14 -21.29
CA THR A 217 -9.54 18.62 -22.45
C THR A 217 -8.29 17.86 -22.01
N LYS A 218 -7.50 18.43 -21.09
CA LYS A 218 -6.28 17.80 -20.54
C LYS A 218 -6.57 16.46 -19.85
N TYR A 219 -7.57 16.41 -18.96
CA TYR A 219 -7.97 15.18 -18.28
C TYR A 219 -8.47 14.11 -19.27
N ASN A 220 -9.17 14.49 -20.34
CA ASN A 220 -9.56 13.55 -21.40
C ASN A 220 -8.36 13.00 -22.20
N LEU A 221 -7.35 13.84 -22.49
CA LEU A 221 -6.10 13.40 -23.12
C LEU A 221 -5.29 12.47 -22.20
N ALA A 222 -5.21 12.81 -20.90
CA ALA A 222 -4.58 11.98 -19.88
C ALA A 222 -5.25 10.60 -19.77
N ALA A 223 -6.59 10.54 -19.77
CA ALA A 223 -7.36 9.31 -19.76
C ALA A 223 -7.06 8.43 -20.98
N LYS A 224 -7.08 9.00 -22.20
CA LYS A 224 -6.72 8.30 -23.44
C LYS A 224 -5.28 7.76 -23.40
N SER A 225 -4.33 8.59 -22.96
CA SER A 225 -2.93 8.20 -22.85
C SER A 225 -2.72 7.04 -21.86
N LEU A 226 -3.39 7.07 -20.71
CA LEU A 226 -3.33 6.00 -19.72
C LEU A 226 -4.03 4.71 -20.18
N THR A 227 -5.17 4.83 -20.87
CA THR A 227 -5.89 3.71 -21.50
C THR A 227 -5.00 2.92 -22.47
N ASN A 228 -4.09 3.57 -23.19
CA ASN A 228 -3.13 2.87 -24.04
C ASN A 228 -2.21 1.93 -23.24
N TYR A 229 -1.66 2.37 -22.10
CA TYR A 229 -0.86 1.51 -21.23
C TYR A 229 -1.68 0.42 -20.54
N ILE A 230 -2.92 0.74 -20.14
CA ILE A 230 -3.84 -0.24 -19.56
C ILE A 230 -4.08 -1.40 -20.53
N ASN A 231 -4.40 -1.09 -21.79
CA ASN A 231 -4.64 -2.08 -22.84
C ASN A 231 -3.36 -2.84 -23.22
N GLN A 232 -2.24 -2.14 -23.43
CA GLN A 232 -0.92 -2.75 -23.69
C GLN A 232 -0.56 -3.79 -22.62
N HIS A 233 -0.74 -3.41 -21.35
CA HIS A 233 -0.39 -4.25 -20.20
C HIS A 233 -1.51 -5.16 -19.73
N LYS A 234 -2.71 -5.14 -20.35
CA LYS A 234 -3.91 -5.89 -19.95
C LYS A 234 -4.16 -5.84 -18.44
N ILE A 235 -4.21 -4.62 -17.90
CA ILE A 235 -4.52 -4.38 -16.49
C ILE A 235 -5.93 -4.91 -16.19
N SER A 236 -6.17 -5.45 -14.99
CA SER A 236 -7.49 -5.93 -14.56
C SER A 236 -8.10 -5.09 -13.43
N TRP A 237 -7.26 -4.37 -12.68
CA TRP A 237 -7.63 -3.70 -11.44
C TRP A 237 -7.01 -2.31 -11.37
N ILE A 238 -7.75 -1.34 -10.84
CA ILE A 238 -7.22 -0.03 -10.46
C ILE A 238 -7.31 0.11 -8.95
N ASN A 239 -6.18 0.33 -8.29
CA ASN A 239 -6.14 0.85 -6.93
C ASN A 239 -6.06 2.39 -6.99
N LEU A 240 -7.11 3.06 -6.53
CA LEU A 240 -7.13 4.51 -6.33
C LEU A 240 -7.16 4.81 -4.83
N SER A 241 -5.97 4.89 -4.22
CA SER A 241 -5.79 5.29 -2.81
C SER A 241 -5.72 6.81 -2.62
N TYR A 242 -5.74 7.55 -3.72
CA TYR A 242 -5.90 9.01 -3.72
C TYR A 242 -7.37 9.39 -3.65
N SER A 243 -7.68 10.47 -2.92
CA SER A 243 -9.03 10.98 -2.74
C SER A 243 -9.01 12.50 -2.62
N SER A 244 -10.13 13.15 -2.97
CA SER A 244 -10.31 14.60 -2.81
C SER A 244 -11.76 14.90 -2.44
N SER A 245 -12.00 15.46 -1.25
CA SER A 245 -13.30 16.04 -0.91
C SER A 245 -13.40 17.47 -1.41
N LEU A 246 -14.62 18.01 -1.49
CA LEU A 246 -14.86 19.43 -1.74
C LEU A 246 -14.13 20.30 -0.69
N SER A 247 -14.25 19.92 0.59
CA SER A 247 -13.60 20.58 1.72
C SER A 247 -12.06 20.54 1.65
N SER A 248 -11.46 19.44 1.17
CA SER A 248 -10.00 19.32 1.01
C SER A 248 -9.48 20.16 -0.16
N ILE A 249 -10.18 20.15 -1.31
CA ILE A 249 -9.78 20.97 -2.48
C ILE A 249 -9.95 22.46 -2.16
N LYS A 250 -11.04 22.85 -1.48
CA LYS A 250 -11.27 24.24 -1.08
C LYS A 250 -10.13 24.78 -0.21
N ARG A 251 -9.80 24.05 0.86
CA ARG A 251 -8.67 24.39 1.74
C ARG A 251 -7.34 24.46 0.97
N HIS A 252 -7.11 23.55 0.01
CA HIS A 252 -5.90 23.56 -0.80
C HIS A 252 -5.84 24.76 -1.75
N PHE A 253 -6.94 25.10 -2.41
CA PHE A 253 -7.08 26.27 -3.27
C PHE A 253 -6.86 27.56 -2.47
N GLU A 254 -7.58 27.75 -1.37
CA GLU A 254 -7.49 28.95 -0.54
C GLU A 254 -6.07 29.14 0.02
N SER A 255 -5.42 28.04 0.43
CA SER A 255 -4.03 28.05 0.91
C SER A 255 -2.98 28.33 -0.19
N LEU A 256 -3.22 27.88 -1.43
CA LEU A 256 -2.23 27.97 -2.52
C LEU A 256 -2.40 29.23 -3.37
N CYS A 257 -3.65 29.63 -3.59
CA CYS A 257 -4.07 30.72 -4.46
C CYS A 257 -4.46 32.00 -3.69
N GLN A 258 -4.40 31.95 -2.35
CA GLN A 258 -4.59 33.08 -1.42
C GLN A 258 -5.90 33.87 -1.61
N LYS A 259 -6.96 33.20 -2.07
CA LYS A 259 -8.28 33.80 -2.32
C LYS A 259 -9.40 32.77 -2.14
N PRO A 260 -10.62 33.19 -1.75
CA PRO A 260 -11.78 32.31 -1.67
C PRO A 260 -12.19 31.80 -3.05
N ILE A 261 -12.93 30.68 -3.07
CA ILE A 261 -13.52 30.12 -4.28
C ILE A 261 -14.92 29.55 -4.01
N GLU A 262 -15.81 29.70 -4.99
CA GLU A 262 -17.15 29.14 -4.94
C GLU A 262 -17.14 27.61 -5.03
N ASP A 263 -17.92 26.97 -4.17
CA ASP A 263 -18.15 25.52 -4.16
C ASP A 263 -18.66 24.98 -5.51
N LYS A 264 -19.38 25.80 -6.29
CA LYS A 264 -19.85 25.44 -7.65
C LYS A 264 -18.67 25.21 -8.61
N ILE A 265 -17.65 26.06 -8.56
CA ILE A 265 -16.46 25.96 -9.42
C ILE A 265 -15.65 24.72 -9.01
N LEU A 266 -15.50 24.48 -7.71
CA LEU A 266 -14.81 23.29 -7.20
C LEU A 266 -15.54 21.98 -7.51
N LYS A 267 -16.88 21.98 -7.50
CA LYS A 267 -17.70 20.83 -7.95
C LYS A 267 -17.49 20.55 -9.44
N ASN A 268 -17.40 21.58 -10.28
CA ASN A 268 -17.06 21.41 -11.70
C ASN A 268 -15.65 20.82 -11.87
N PHE A 269 -14.66 21.27 -11.09
CA PHE A 269 -13.32 20.67 -11.10
C PHE A 269 -13.33 19.20 -10.63
N LEU A 270 -14.06 18.87 -9.56
CA LEU A 270 -14.28 17.48 -9.12
C LEU A 270 -14.95 16.62 -10.21
N ALA A 271 -15.89 17.19 -10.98
CA ALA A 271 -16.53 16.50 -12.11
C ALA A 271 -15.54 16.23 -13.26
N ILE A 272 -14.56 17.10 -13.50
CA ILE A 272 -13.47 16.83 -14.45
C ILE A 272 -12.59 15.67 -13.96
N LYS A 273 -12.19 15.68 -12.68
CA LYS A 273 -11.43 14.56 -12.07
C LYS A 273 -12.22 13.25 -12.12
N ALA A 274 -13.55 13.32 -11.98
CA ALA A 274 -14.47 12.18 -12.13
C ALA A 274 -14.45 11.63 -13.56
N SER A 275 -14.67 12.51 -14.55
CA SER A 275 -14.72 12.18 -15.98
C SER A 275 -13.49 11.42 -16.48
N PHE A 276 -12.30 11.71 -15.94
CA PHE A 276 -11.08 10.94 -16.24
C PHE A 276 -11.19 9.46 -15.85
N LEU A 277 -11.75 9.15 -14.67
CA LEU A 277 -12.00 7.78 -14.24
C LEU A 277 -13.12 7.12 -15.06
N ASP A 278 -14.16 7.89 -15.38
CA ASP A 278 -15.30 7.41 -16.16
C ASP A 278 -14.88 7.00 -17.58
N GLU A 279 -14.07 7.82 -18.27
CA GLU A 279 -13.50 7.47 -19.58
C GLU A 279 -12.59 6.24 -19.51
N ILE A 280 -11.72 6.13 -18.49
CA ILE A 280 -10.89 4.92 -18.30
C ILE A 280 -11.75 3.67 -18.09
N ILE A 281 -12.80 3.73 -17.27
CA ILE A 281 -13.67 2.57 -16.98
C ILE A 281 -14.54 2.21 -18.19
N LYS A 282 -15.00 3.21 -18.95
CA LYS A 282 -15.81 3.06 -20.17
C LYS A 282 -15.03 2.35 -21.27
N GLU A 283 -13.84 2.85 -21.61
CA GLU A 283 -13.00 2.30 -22.70
C GLU A 283 -12.42 0.91 -22.35
N ASN A 284 -12.36 0.54 -21.06
CA ASN A 284 -11.75 -0.71 -20.61
C ASN A 284 -12.74 -1.59 -19.83
N THR A 285 -13.64 -2.26 -20.56
CA THR A 285 -14.79 -3.01 -19.99
C THR A 285 -14.46 -4.16 -19.04
N HIS A 286 -13.19 -4.57 -18.97
CA HIS A 286 -12.66 -5.63 -18.12
C HIS A 286 -12.09 -5.13 -16.77
N LEU A 287 -11.92 -3.81 -16.61
CA LEU A 287 -11.36 -3.20 -15.41
C LEU A 287 -12.35 -3.10 -14.26
N TYR A 288 -11.81 -3.20 -13.05
CA TYR A 288 -12.49 -2.90 -11.80
C TYR A 288 -11.72 -1.85 -11.00
N LEU A 289 -12.40 -0.80 -10.57
CA LEU A 289 -11.85 0.28 -9.75
C LEU A 289 -12.11 0.01 -8.27
N VAL A 290 -11.09 0.19 -7.43
CA VAL A 290 -11.21 0.22 -5.97
C VAL A 290 -10.72 1.58 -5.49
N GLN A 291 -11.65 2.42 -5.03
CA GLN A 291 -11.44 3.83 -4.72
C GLN A 291 -11.59 4.06 -3.22
N SER A 292 -10.57 4.64 -2.56
CA SER A 292 -10.71 5.13 -1.19
C SER A 292 -11.62 6.37 -1.15
N LEU A 293 -12.54 6.40 -0.19
CA LEU A 293 -13.18 7.65 0.22
C LEU A 293 -12.14 8.59 0.88
N PRO A 294 -12.39 9.91 0.99
CA PRO A 294 -11.53 10.82 1.75
C PRO A 294 -11.88 10.71 3.25
N ASN A 295 -10.95 11.04 4.14
CA ASN A 295 -11.19 10.95 5.59
C ASN A 295 -12.21 12.01 6.07
N GLU A 296 -12.35 13.10 5.31
CA GLU A 296 -13.26 14.21 5.57
C GLU A 296 -14.74 13.79 5.43
N LEU A 297 -15.08 12.99 4.42
CA LEU A 297 -16.46 12.50 4.21
C LEU A 297 -16.94 11.52 5.29
N THR A 298 -16.06 11.06 6.19
CA THR A 298 -16.54 10.31 7.35
C THR A 298 -17.14 11.27 8.38
N LYS A 299 -16.49 12.42 8.60
CA LYS A 299 -16.80 13.42 9.64
C LYS A 299 -17.98 14.33 9.30
N GLU A 300 -18.29 14.49 8.02
CA GLU A 300 -19.39 15.32 7.55
C GLU A 300 -20.71 14.53 7.57
N ILE A 301 -21.48 14.64 8.67
CA ILE A 301 -22.66 13.79 8.98
C ILE A 301 -23.76 13.80 7.87
N ASN A 302 -23.85 14.88 7.09
CA ASN A 302 -24.90 15.09 6.07
C ASN A 302 -24.37 15.11 4.61
N THR A 303 -23.29 14.39 4.31
CA THR A 303 -22.81 14.27 2.91
C THR A 303 -23.62 13.27 2.11
N ASP A 304 -24.57 13.78 1.36
CA ASP A 304 -25.16 13.07 0.23
C ASP A 304 -24.09 12.80 -0.85
N ALA A 305 -23.90 11.52 -1.20
CA ALA A 305 -22.99 11.06 -2.25
C ALA A 305 -23.21 11.79 -3.59
N SER A 306 -24.45 12.17 -3.90
CA SER A 306 -24.81 12.86 -5.14
C SER A 306 -24.07 14.19 -5.32
N LYS A 307 -23.69 14.84 -4.20
CA LYS A 307 -23.11 16.19 -4.16
C LYS A 307 -21.60 16.22 -4.40
N ASN A 308 -20.92 15.08 -4.45
CA ASN A 308 -19.51 14.99 -4.85
C ASN A 308 -19.33 14.11 -6.10
N PRO A 309 -19.17 14.72 -7.29
CA PRO A 309 -19.00 14.00 -8.57
C PRO A 309 -17.90 12.93 -8.56
N PHE A 310 -16.83 13.11 -7.76
CA PHE A 310 -15.70 12.20 -7.75
C PHE A 310 -16.01 10.82 -7.13
N PHE A 311 -17.03 10.72 -6.25
CA PHE A 311 -17.41 9.49 -5.55
C PHE A 311 -18.82 8.97 -5.93
N GLN A 312 -19.33 9.36 -7.10
CA GLN A 312 -20.54 8.76 -7.66
C GLN A 312 -20.37 7.26 -7.86
N LYS A 313 -21.46 6.48 -7.70
CA LYS A 313 -21.45 5.02 -7.88
C LYS A 313 -21.24 4.72 -9.37
N ARG A 314 -20.18 3.98 -9.69
CA ARG A 314 -19.83 3.58 -11.06
C ARG A 314 -19.99 2.08 -11.22
N ASN A 315 -20.40 1.63 -12.41
CA ASN A 315 -20.34 0.22 -12.77
C ASN A 315 -18.89 -0.28 -12.68
N ARG A 316 -18.70 -1.47 -12.08
CA ARG A 316 -17.36 -2.08 -11.84
C ARG A 316 -16.46 -1.26 -10.89
N SER A 317 -17.02 -0.39 -10.05
CA SER A 317 -16.26 0.33 -9.02
C SER A 317 -16.71 -0.07 -7.61
N VAL A 318 -15.78 0.01 -6.67
CA VAL A 318 -16.04 -0.13 -5.23
C VAL A 318 -15.43 1.06 -4.50
N ARG A 319 -16.28 1.79 -3.77
CA ARG A 319 -15.90 2.88 -2.87
C ARG A 319 -15.67 2.30 -1.48
N VAL A 320 -14.50 2.56 -0.91
CA VAL A 320 -13.99 1.88 0.28
C VAL A 320 -13.76 2.88 1.41
N ALA A 321 -14.26 2.55 2.60
CA ALA A 321 -13.90 3.20 3.86
C ALA A 321 -13.17 2.24 4.82
N TYR A 322 -12.50 2.77 5.84
CA TYR A 322 -12.07 1.98 7.01
C TYR A 322 -13.08 2.08 8.16
N VAL A 323 -13.16 1.08 9.03
CA VAL A 323 -13.87 1.22 10.33
C VAL A 323 -12.91 1.81 11.35
N SER A 324 -13.28 2.92 12.00
CA SER A 324 -12.41 3.58 12.97
C SER A 324 -12.21 2.77 14.24
N LYS A 325 -13.30 2.28 14.82
CA LYS A 325 -13.28 1.43 16.02
C LYS A 325 -13.13 -0.04 15.62
N PHE A 326 -11.99 -0.65 15.93
CA PHE A 326 -11.73 -2.06 15.60
C PHE A 326 -12.83 -2.99 16.14
N LYS A 327 -13.27 -3.93 15.31
CA LYS A 327 -14.32 -4.91 15.66
C LYS A 327 -13.76 -6.33 15.70
N SER A 328 -13.61 -6.89 16.89
CA SER A 328 -13.09 -8.26 17.06
C SER A 328 -13.93 -9.34 16.39
N ASN A 329 -15.24 -9.10 16.19
CA ASN A 329 -16.22 -10.14 15.87
C ASN A 329 -16.67 -10.17 14.40
N ILE A 330 -15.97 -9.51 13.47
CA ILE A 330 -16.27 -9.63 12.03
C ILE A 330 -16.07 -11.10 11.57
N PRO A 331 -17.07 -11.77 10.97
CA PRO A 331 -16.94 -13.13 10.43
C PRO A 331 -16.22 -13.13 9.06
N PRO A 332 -15.75 -14.29 8.56
CA PRO A 332 -15.01 -14.34 7.29
C PRO A 332 -15.77 -13.78 6.08
N TRP A 333 -17.06 -14.07 5.98
CA TRP A 333 -17.94 -13.58 4.92
C TRP A 333 -18.42 -12.12 5.09
N GLY A 334 -17.87 -11.41 6.08
CA GLY A 334 -18.25 -10.05 6.43
C GLY A 334 -19.62 -9.95 7.12
N MET A 335 -19.92 -8.77 7.66
CA MET A 335 -21.24 -8.47 8.26
C MET A 335 -21.86 -7.24 7.59
N LYS A 336 -23.20 -7.16 7.57
CA LYS A 336 -23.88 -5.94 7.11
C LYS A 336 -23.44 -4.74 7.95
N ILE A 337 -23.20 -3.60 7.31
CA ILE A 337 -22.98 -2.32 8.01
C ILE A 337 -24.29 -1.95 8.70
N ASN A 338 -24.21 -1.46 9.93
CA ASN A 338 -25.29 -0.75 10.60
C ASN A 338 -24.69 0.39 11.45
N GLU A 339 -25.56 1.30 11.90
CA GLU A 339 -25.16 2.50 12.63
C GLU A 339 -24.46 2.23 13.97
N ASN A 340 -24.66 1.05 14.56
CA ASN A 340 -24.04 0.67 15.84
C ASN A 340 -22.60 0.17 15.68
N ILE A 341 -22.18 -0.16 14.45
CA ILE A 341 -20.84 -0.68 14.19
C ILE A 341 -19.88 0.45 13.82
N VAL A 342 -20.27 1.37 12.94
CA VAL A 342 -19.45 2.56 12.63
C VAL A 342 -19.54 3.60 13.76
N SER A 343 -18.60 4.53 13.81
CA SER A 343 -18.72 5.68 14.73
C SER A 343 -19.65 6.76 14.16
N ASN A 344 -20.14 7.68 15.00
CA ASN A 344 -20.93 8.83 14.53
C ASN A 344 -20.15 9.64 13.48
N GLU A 345 -18.84 9.82 13.68
CA GLU A 345 -17.87 10.39 12.73
C GLU A 345 -17.57 9.52 11.49
N GLN A 346 -18.41 8.51 11.22
CA GLN A 346 -18.36 7.67 10.02
C GLN A 346 -19.74 7.42 9.40
N LYS A 347 -20.84 7.94 9.98
CA LYS A 347 -22.19 7.78 9.42
C LYS A 347 -22.33 8.41 8.04
N GLY A 348 -21.70 9.57 7.80
CA GLY A 348 -21.66 10.21 6.47
C GLY A 348 -21.11 9.28 5.37
N ALA A 349 -20.11 8.46 5.72
CA ALA A 349 -19.53 7.48 4.80
C ALA A 349 -20.39 6.22 4.57
N MET A 350 -21.35 5.88 5.46
CA MET A 350 -22.24 4.72 5.25
C MET A 350 -23.07 4.84 3.96
N ASN A 351 -23.47 6.06 3.61
CA ASN A 351 -24.30 6.35 2.43
C ASN A 351 -23.49 6.34 1.12
N ILE A 352 -22.16 6.23 1.19
CA ILE A 352 -21.24 6.40 0.06
C ILE A 352 -20.34 5.17 -0.13
N ALA A 353 -19.90 4.52 0.94
CA ALA A 353 -19.02 3.37 0.87
C ALA A 353 -19.80 2.11 0.47
N ASP A 354 -19.35 1.46 -0.59
CA ASP A 354 -19.89 0.16 -0.99
C ASP A 354 -19.40 -0.95 -0.04
N ILE A 355 -18.18 -0.80 0.52
CA ILE A 355 -17.64 -1.65 1.60
C ILE A 355 -16.84 -0.85 2.65
N PHE A 356 -16.76 -1.41 3.86
CA PHE A 356 -15.84 -0.98 4.91
C PHE A 356 -14.79 -2.07 5.21
N ILE A 357 -13.55 -1.67 5.46
CA ILE A 357 -12.47 -2.55 5.90
C ILE A 357 -12.17 -2.31 7.38
N ASN A 358 -12.29 -3.36 8.19
CA ASN A 358 -11.81 -3.40 9.58
C ASN A 358 -10.28 -3.55 9.59
N GLY A 359 -9.56 -2.53 9.12
CA GLY A 359 -8.09 -2.51 9.12
C GLY A 359 -7.46 -2.01 10.43
N GLY A 360 -8.28 -1.80 11.46
CA GLY A 360 -7.92 -1.07 12.67
C GLY A 360 -6.86 -1.74 13.55
N ILE A 361 -6.21 -0.91 14.35
CA ILE A 361 -5.48 -1.32 15.55
C ILE A 361 -6.50 -1.63 16.66
N ASP A 362 -6.24 -2.64 17.48
CA ASP A 362 -7.03 -2.93 18.68
C ASP A 362 -6.74 -1.85 19.74
N GLU A 363 -7.50 -0.74 19.70
CA GLU A 363 -7.32 0.44 20.56
C GLU A 363 -7.41 0.11 22.05
N ILE A 364 -8.15 -0.94 22.43
CA ILE A 364 -8.27 -1.39 23.82
C ILE A 364 -6.96 -2.05 24.27
N LYS A 365 -6.34 -2.90 23.43
CA LYS A 365 -5.00 -3.44 23.71
C LYS A 365 -3.89 -2.40 23.62
N ALA A 366 -4.03 -1.39 22.76
CA ALA A 366 -3.10 -0.27 22.73
C ALA A 366 -3.21 0.56 24.02
N SER A 367 -4.39 1.07 24.36
CA SER A 367 -4.61 1.91 25.55
C SER A 367 -4.30 1.20 26.87
N SER A 368 -4.63 -0.08 27.03
CA SER A 368 -4.28 -0.85 28.25
C SER A 368 -2.76 -1.04 28.47
N GLN A 369 -1.92 -0.70 27.48
CA GLN A 369 -0.46 -0.65 27.62
C GLN A 369 0.11 0.77 27.81
N PHE A 370 -0.73 1.81 27.83
CA PHE A 370 -0.34 3.21 28.03
C PHE A 370 -1.26 3.92 29.05
N ASN A 371 -0.71 4.33 30.21
CA ASN A 371 -1.41 5.08 31.26
C ASN A 371 -1.76 6.55 30.89
N HIS A 372 -2.08 6.84 29.63
CA HIS A 372 -2.41 8.18 29.17
C HIS A 372 -3.79 8.25 28.53
N THR A 373 -4.66 9.04 29.16
CA THR A 373 -6.06 9.33 28.77
C THR A 373 -6.19 10.18 27.49
N SER A 374 -5.09 10.54 26.85
CA SER A 374 -5.04 11.27 25.57
C SER A 374 -4.09 10.59 24.59
N LEU A 375 -4.59 9.56 23.89
CA LEU A 375 -3.88 8.91 22.77
C LEU A 375 -3.82 9.85 21.57
N ASN A 376 -2.84 10.75 21.58
CA ASN A 376 -2.44 11.51 20.42
C ASN A 376 -1.64 10.56 19.50
N PHE A 377 -2.33 9.91 18.55
CA PHE A 377 -1.78 8.80 17.74
C PHE A 377 -0.47 9.12 17.01
N ASN A 378 -0.17 10.41 16.80
CA ASN A 378 1.08 10.90 16.20
C ASN A 378 2.34 10.73 17.09
N SER A 379 2.21 10.43 18.39
CA SER A 379 3.33 10.31 19.33
C SER A 379 3.56 8.92 19.91
N ILE A 380 2.97 7.87 19.32
CA ILE A 380 3.09 6.50 19.83
C ILE A 380 4.50 5.94 19.55
N ASP A 381 5.22 5.60 20.61
CA ASP A 381 6.56 5.02 20.56
C ASP A 381 6.57 3.65 19.86
N SER A 382 7.19 3.60 18.68
CA SER A 382 7.34 2.41 17.84
C SER A 382 8.14 1.26 18.48
N THR A 383 8.82 1.48 19.61
CA THR A 383 9.66 0.46 20.26
C THR A 383 8.90 -0.50 21.18
N LYS A 384 7.64 -0.18 21.56
CA LYS A 384 6.83 -1.00 22.47
C LYS A 384 5.92 -1.97 21.71
N LYS A 385 5.95 -3.26 22.07
CA LYS A 385 5.23 -4.35 21.37
C LYS A 385 3.71 -4.41 21.71
N TRP A 386 2.95 -3.40 21.30
CA TRP A 386 1.49 -3.35 21.46
C TRP A 386 0.69 -3.96 20.28
N TRP A 387 1.35 -4.29 19.17
CA TRP A 387 0.66 -4.72 17.94
C TRP A 387 0.37 -6.23 17.88
N HIS A 388 -0.75 -6.58 17.24
CA HIS A 388 -1.11 -7.99 16.96
C HIS A 388 -0.43 -8.47 15.66
N LYS A 389 -0.18 -9.78 15.54
CA LYS A 389 0.17 -10.44 14.26
C LYS A 389 -0.90 -10.29 13.15
N LYS A 390 -2.04 -9.67 13.46
CA LYS A 390 -3.20 -9.43 12.60
C LYS A 390 -3.45 -7.94 12.31
N SER A 391 -2.61 -7.04 12.84
CA SER A 391 -2.66 -5.60 12.55
C SER A 391 -2.01 -5.29 11.19
N LEU A 392 -2.26 -4.09 10.66
CA LEU A 392 -1.64 -3.62 9.41
C LEU A 392 -0.21 -3.13 9.65
N HIS A 393 0.74 -3.67 8.90
CA HIS A 393 2.16 -3.33 8.98
C HIS A 393 2.69 -2.85 7.63
N LEU A 394 3.52 -1.82 7.66
CA LEU A 394 4.50 -1.55 6.62
C LEU A 394 5.69 -2.45 6.87
N ASP A 395 6.31 -2.95 5.81
CA ASP A 395 7.58 -3.63 5.91
C ASP A 395 8.58 -2.97 4.96
N TYR A 396 9.65 -2.47 5.52
CA TYR A 396 10.71 -1.80 4.80
C TYR A 396 11.72 -2.88 4.37
N TYR A 397 11.78 -3.13 3.06
CA TYR A 397 12.69 -4.06 2.40
C TYR A 397 12.48 -5.55 2.70
N GLY A 398 11.43 -5.95 3.43
CA GLY A 398 11.22 -7.34 3.88
C GLY A 398 11.98 -7.68 5.18
N VAL A 399 12.40 -6.65 5.93
CA VAL A 399 13.36 -6.78 7.05
C VAL A 399 13.03 -5.88 8.26
N PHE A 400 12.18 -4.87 8.11
CA PHE A 400 11.77 -4.01 9.22
C PHE A 400 10.28 -3.71 9.16
N GLN A 401 9.52 -4.35 10.06
CA GLN A 401 8.08 -4.17 10.15
C GLN A 401 7.73 -3.05 11.13
N ALA A 402 6.93 -2.09 10.68
CA ALA A 402 6.39 -1.01 11.50
C ALA A 402 4.86 -0.98 11.38
N PRO A 403 4.12 -0.81 12.49
CA PRO A 403 2.67 -0.68 12.41
C PRO A 403 2.29 0.60 11.65
N ILE A 404 1.17 0.58 10.93
CA ILE A 404 0.58 1.80 10.38
C ILE A 404 -0.01 2.62 11.53
N MET A 405 0.73 3.63 11.98
CA MET A 405 0.44 4.42 13.19
C MET A 405 -0.89 5.20 13.11
N ALA A 406 -1.34 5.54 11.90
CA ALA A 406 -2.62 6.22 11.67
C ALA A 406 -3.35 5.56 10.50
N MET A 407 -4.52 4.98 10.78
CA MET A 407 -5.43 4.44 9.77
C MET A 407 -6.20 5.57 9.07
N SER A 408 -6.39 5.38 7.77
CA SER A 408 -7.08 6.29 6.85
C SER A 408 -7.76 5.45 5.77
N ASN A 409 -8.73 6.05 5.08
CA ASN A 409 -9.43 5.38 3.97
C ASN A 409 -8.47 4.99 2.83
N SER A 410 -7.35 5.71 2.64
CA SER A 410 -6.34 5.41 1.61
C SER A 410 -5.63 4.06 1.82
N TRP A 411 -5.50 3.59 3.07
CA TRP A 411 -5.03 2.23 3.41
C TRP A 411 -6.10 1.16 3.23
N ALA A 412 -7.38 1.52 3.22
CA ALA A 412 -8.47 0.57 3.06
C ALA A 412 -8.62 0.07 1.61
N ALA A 413 -8.41 0.94 0.62
CA ALA A 413 -8.44 0.58 -0.81
C ALA A 413 -7.51 -0.60 -1.20
N PRO A 414 -6.22 -0.63 -0.83
CA PRO A 414 -5.34 -1.75 -1.20
C PRO A 414 -5.68 -3.05 -0.45
N LEU A 415 -6.19 -2.96 0.79
CA LEU A 415 -6.69 -4.12 1.53
C LEU A 415 -7.94 -4.70 0.87
N ALA A 416 -8.90 -3.84 0.49
CA ALA A 416 -10.07 -4.21 -0.28
C ALA A 416 -9.68 -4.86 -1.60
N LEU A 417 -8.83 -4.23 -2.41
CA LEU A 417 -8.42 -4.76 -3.71
C LEU A 417 -7.74 -6.14 -3.59
N SER A 418 -6.88 -6.32 -2.58
CA SER A 418 -6.25 -7.62 -2.31
C SER A 418 -7.26 -8.69 -1.90
N PHE A 419 -8.26 -8.32 -1.08
CA PHE A 419 -9.38 -9.20 -0.73
C PHE A 419 -10.23 -9.58 -1.95
N LEU A 420 -10.52 -8.64 -2.84
CA LEU A 420 -11.30 -8.86 -4.06
C LEU A 420 -10.58 -9.82 -5.03
N ILE A 421 -9.27 -9.65 -5.19
CA ILE A 421 -8.41 -10.56 -5.97
C ILE A 421 -8.41 -11.97 -5.36
N TYR A 422 -8.33 -12.09 -4.04
CA TYR A 422 -8.42 -13.37 -3.35
C TYR A 422 -9.78 -14.05 -3.58
N ILE A 423 -10.89 -13.34 -3.38
CA ILE A 423 -12.24 -13.86 -3.60
C ILE A 423 -12.43 -14.29 -5.07
N GLU A 424 -11.97 -13.49 -6.04
CA GLU A 424 -11.99 -13.88 -7.46
C GLU A 424 -11.21 -15.19 -7.71
N SER A 425 -10.05 -15.36 -7.06
CA SER A 425 -9.22 -16.55 -7.21
C SER A 425 -9.91 -17.82 -6.66
N LEU A 426 -10.67 -17.71 -5.56
CA LEU A 426 -11.44 -18.83 -5.02
C LEU A 426 -12.55 -19.26 -5.99
N TYR A 427 -13.31 -18.31 -6.54
CA TYR A 427 -14.37 -18.62 -7.51
C TYR A 427 -13.82 -19.28 -8.78
N LYS A 428 -12.69 -18.79 -9.29
CA LYS A 428 -12.00 -19.38 -10.45
C LYS A 428 -11.48 -20.79 -10.16
N LYS A 429 -10.89 -21.03 -8.98
CA LYS A 429 -10.35 -22.34 -8.60
C LYS A 429 -11.44 -23.39 -8.40
N ASN A 430 -12.53 -23.03 -7.74
CA ASN A 430 -13.52 -24.02 -7.27
C ASN A 430 -14.62 -24.31 -8.31
N GLN A 431 -14.68 -23.60 -9.44
CA GLN A 431 -15.74 -23.69 -10.46
C GLN A 431 -17.19 -23.55 -9.93
N ILE A 432 -17.36 -23.01 -8.72
CA ILE A 432 -18.58 -23.12 -7.89
C ILE A 432 -19.88 -22.65 -8.58
N ASN A 433 -19.79 -21.79 -9.59
CA ASN A 433 -20.84 -21.66 -10.60
C ASN A 433 -20.29 -20.99 -11.85
N LYS A 434 -20.54 -21.55 -13.05
CA LYS A 434 -20.12 -20.96 -14.34
C LYS A 434 -20.75 -19.58 -14.60
N ASN A 435 -21.80 -19.22 -13.88
CA ASN A 435 -22.56 -17.96 -14.02
C ASN A 435 -22.14 -16.86 -13.04
N LEU A 436 -21.20 -17.09 -12.12
CA LEU A 436 -20.73 -16.08 -11.17
C LEU A 436 -19.73 -15.13 -11.83
N THR A 437 -20.25 -14.11 -12.53
CA THR A 437 -19.44 -13.02 -13.08
C THR A 437 -18.82 -12.17 -11.97
N ARG A 438 -17.70 -11.47 -12.26
CA ARG A 438 -17.14 -10.46 -11.34
C ARG A 438 -18.24 -9.48 -10.89
N SER A 439 -19.05 -8.97 -11.82
CA SER A 439 -20.17 -8.07 -11.54
C SER A 439 -21.16 -8.60 -10.50
N PHE A 440 -21.43 -9.91 -10.47
CA PHE A 440 -22.29 -10.50 -9.43
C PHE A 440 -21.68 -10.37 -8.02
N ILE A 441 -20.37 -10.62 -7.91
CA ILE A 441 -19.62 -10.49 -6.64
C ILE A 441 -19.72 -9.04 -6.15
N PHE A 442 -19.48 -8.08 -7.05
CA PHE A 442 -19.56 -6.65 -6.75
C PHE A 442 -20.95 -6.18 -6.33
N ASN A 443 -21.99 -6.57 -7.08
CA ASN A 443 -23.34 -6.02 -6.88
C ASN A 443 -24.15 -6.74 -5.78
N ASN A 444 -23.82 -8.00 -5.44
CA ASN A 444 -24.66 -8.80 -4.52
C ASN A 444 -23.93 -9.33 -3.28
N ILE A 445 -22.63 -9.61 -3.38
CA ILE A 445 -21.88 -10.25 -2.27
C ILE A 445 -21.26 -9.20 -1.35
N LEU A 446 -20.87 -8.05 -1.88
CA LEU A 446 -20.02 -7.08 -1.20
C LEU A 446 -20.79 -5.86 -0.68
N GLU A 447 -21.83 -5.41 -1.37
CA GLU A 447 -22.51 -4.14 -1.07
C GLU A 447 -23.00 -4.05 0.40
N GLN A 448 -22.69 -2.92 1.02
CA GLN A 448 -22.99 -2.55 2.40
C GLN A 448 -22.48 -3.56 3.45
N LYS A 449 -21.24 -4.05 3.30
CA LYS A 449 -20.59 -4.93 4.28
C LYS A 449 -19.27 -4.41 4.85
N ILE A 450 -18.99 -4.88 6.06
CA ILE A 450 -17.72 -4.73 6.76
C ILE A 450 -16.95 -6.05 6.64
N PHE A 451 -15.69 -5.97 6.19
CA PHE A 451 -14.79 -7.12 6.06
C PHE A 451 -13.53 -6.93 6.91
N ASP A 452 -12.96 -8.04 7.40
CA ASP A 452 -11.69 -8.06 8.10
C ASP A 452 -10.71 -9.03 7.39
N PRO A 453 -10.13 -8.61 6.25
CA PRO A 453 -9.27 -9.49 5.46
C PRO A 453 -7.95 -9.81 6.17
N LEU A 454 -7.50 -8.95 7.10
CA LEU A 454 -6.29 -9.17 7.89
C LEU A 454 -6.47 -10.28 8.93
N LYS A 455 -7.57 -10.23 9.72
CA LYS A 455 -7.86 -11.24 10.75
C LYS A 455 -7.98 -12.66 10.18
N HIS A 456 -8.53 -12.77 8.98
CA HIS A 456 -8.86 -14.03 8.32
C HIS A 456 -7.87 -14.44 7.23
N GLN A 457 -6.83 -13.62 6.96
CA GLN A 457 -5.79 -13.87 5.95
C GLN A 457 -6.35 -14.07 4.54
N HIS A 458 -7.35 -13.28 4.14
CA HIS A 458 -8.01 -13.37 2.83
C HIS A 458 -7.19 -12.73 1.70
N PHE A 459 -6.01 -13.29 1.47
CA PHE A 459 -5.03 -12.82 0.50
C PHE A 459 -4.46 -14.02 -0.26
N ILE A 460 -4.01 -13.80 -1.50
CA ILE A 460 -3.32 -14.84 -2.24
C ILE A 460 -1.97 -15.09 -1.56
N LYS A 461 -1.72 -16.30 -1.07
CA LYS A 461 -0.42 -16.68 -0.51
C LYS A 461 0.54 -17.06 -1.64
N HIS A 462 1.84 -16.99 -1.37
CA HIS A 462 2.80 -17.73 -2.20
C HIS A 462 2.43 -19.21 -2.11
N THR A 463 1.93 -19.78 -3.20
CA THR A 463 2.05 -21.20 -3.43
C THR A 463 3.52 -21.46 -3.72
N GLU A 464 4.20 -22.16 -2.82
CA GLU A 464 5.48 -22.79 -3.15
C GLU A 464 5.26 -23.67 -4.39
N GLY A 465 6.20 -23.59 -5.34
CA GLY A 465 6.13 -24.25 -6.64
C GLY A 465 7.52 -24.69 -7.06
#